data_AF-A0A4P7WAY9-F1
#
_entry.id   AF-A0A4P7WAY9-F1
#
_cell.length_a   1.000
_cell.length_b   1.000
_cell.length_c   1.000
_cell.angle_alpha   90.00
_cell.angle_beta   90.00
_cell.angle_gamma   90.00
#
_symmetry.space_group_name_H-M   'P 1'
#
loop_
_entity.id
_entity.type
_entity.pdbx_description
1 polymer ?
#
loop_
_entity_poly.entity_id
_entity_poly.type
_entity_poly.pdbx_seq_one_letter_code
_entity_poly.pdbx_strand_id
1 'polypeptide(L)'
;MSRPHSFSQKAFILGGFLSSALLFSAPLSSMAEDLSLAAAPHPSDIQPEVAKKVSSDQELKSNLTYAETQVKETEKSLAQVTSDHKKGQASADEVATRVQMLGDNISALDDKIKAIEAAPKSSAHSKWIKEGKATKAIANKILKNAQAEAGQ
;
A
#
# COMPACT_ATOMS: atom_id res chain seq x y z
N MET A 1 34.55 -45.69 -7.38
CA MET A 1 33.62 -44.77 -8.07
C MET A 1 33.20 -43.71 -7.08
N SER A 2 33.78 -42.51 -7.17
CA SER A 2 33.40 -41.36 -6.33
C SER A 2 33.06 -40.19 -7.24
N ARG A 3 31.80 -39.75 -7.18
CA ARG A 3 31.27 -38.60 -7.94
C ARG A 3 31.60 -37.29 -7.21
N PRO A 4 31.89 -36.19 -7.93
CA PRO A 4 32.00 -34.86 -7.34
C PRO A 4 30.64 -34.12 -7.35
N HIS A 5 30.30 -33.44 -6.26
CA HIS A 5 29.30 -32.37 -6.20
C HIS A 5 30.06 -31.11 -5.75
N SER A 6 30.34 -30.14 -6.62
CA SER A 6 29.49 -29.10 -7.23
C SER A 6 29.14 -27.93 -6.29
N PHE A 7 29.71 -26.77 -6.67
CA PHE A 7 29.25 -25.39 -6.55
C PHE A 7 28.94 -24.77 -5.17
N SER A 8 29.78 -23.78 -4.80
CA SER A 8 29.35 -22.61 -4.03
C SER A 8 29.94 -21.35 -4.69
N GLN A 9 29.15 -20.70 -5.54
CA GLN A 9 29.42 -19.34 -6.01
C GLN A 9 28.82 -18.36 -5.00
N LYS A 10 29.67 -17.69 -4.23
CA LYS A 10 29.27 -16.55 -3.41
C LYS A 10 29.19 -15.31 -4.31
N ALA A 11 28.00 -14.73 -4.37
CA ALA A 11 27.73 -13.46 -5.04
C ALA A 11 28.34 -12.31 -4.23
N PHE A 12 29.09 -11.44 -4.90
CA PHE A 12 29.34 -10.08 -4.44
C PHE A 12 29.44 -9.18 -5.68
N ILE A 13 28.33 -8.56 -6.05
CA ILE A 13 28.34 -7.45 -7.01
C ILE A 13 27.79 -6.24 -6.25
N LEU A 14 28.72 -5.46 -5.72
CA LEU A 14 28.48 -4.12 -5.21
C LEU A 14 28.76 -3.14 -6.36
N GLY A 15 27.78 -2.95 -7.24
CA GLY A 15 27.73 -1.80 -8.16
C GLY A 15 26.79 -0.77 -7.53
N GLY A 16 27.17 0.47 -7.22
CA GLY A 16 28.00 1.35 -8.01
C GLY A 16 27.10 2.19 -8.92
N PHE A 17 26.25 3.05 -8.36
CA PHE A 17 25.45 3.98 -9.15
C PHE A 17 26.05 5.38 -9.03
N LEU A 18 26.86 5.72 -10.04
CA LEU A 18 27.24 7.08 -10.39
C LEU A 18 25.99 7.79 -10.95
N SER A 19 25.67 8.97 -10.43
CA SER A 19 24.76 9.89 -11.11
C SER A 19 25.45 11.24 -11.23
N SER A 20 26.02 11.47 -12.41
CA SER A 20 26.55 12.75 -12.87
C SER A 20 25.47 13.51 -13.64
N ALA A 21 25.55 14.85 -13.49
CA ALA A 21 25.09 15.87 -14.43
C ALA A 21 23.56 16.15 -14.44
N LEU A 22 23.04 17.38 -14.56
CA LEU A 22 23.51 18.61 -15.18
C LEU A 22 22.88 19.83 -14.47
N LEU A 23 23.67 20.81 -14.05
CA LEU A 23 23.18 22.15 -13.70
C LEU A 23 23.03 22.96 -14.98
N PHE A 24 21.79 23.13 -15.44
CA PHE A 24 21.46 23.99 -16.58
C PHE A 24 21.44 25.45 -16.10
N SER A 25 22.44 26.22 -16.51
CA SER A 25 22.43 27.68 -16.42
C SER A 25 21.67 28.24 -17.63
N ALA A 26 20.71 29.13 -17.39
CA ALA A 26 20.19 30.03 -18.42
C ALA A 26 19.93 31.44 -17.83
N PRO A 27 20.06 32.49 -18.65
CA PRO A 27 20.25 33.86 -18.20
C PRO A 27 18.93 34.64 -18.11
N LEU A 28 18.80 35.52 -17.13
CA LEU A 28 17.76 36.55 -17.14
C LEU A 28 18.40 37.91 -17.38
N SER A 29 18.33 38.34 -18.64
CA SER A 29 18.54 39.73 -19.03
C SER A 29 17.40 40.62 -18.54
N SER A 30 17.77 41.87 -18.31
CA SER A 30 17.04 43.02 -17.78
C SER A 30 15.91 43.57 -18.66
N MET A 31 15.32 44.68 -18.18
CA MET A 31 14.39 45.65 -18.81
C MET A 31 12.91 45.37 -18.50
N ALA A 32 12.02 46.33 -18.30
CA ALA A 32 12.07 47.75 -17.97
C ALA A 32 10.63 48.16 -17.57
N GLU A 33 10.52 49.30 -16.89
CA GLU A 33 9.33 50.10 -16.57
C GLU A 33 8.10 49.91 -17.49
N ASP A 34 6.90 49.87 -16.91
CA ASP A 34 5.85 50.85 -17.23
C ASP A 34 4.73 50.87 -16.16
N LEU A 35 4.30 52.08 -15.83
CA LEU A 35 3.37 52.45 -14.79
C LEU A 35 1.98 52.61 -15.42
N SER A 36 1.01 51.74 -15.14
CA SER A 36 -0.40 52.03 -15.44
C SER A 36 -1.37 51.35 -14.47
N LEU A 37 -1.70 52.14 -13.45
CA LEU A 37 -2.99 52.30 -12.78
C LEU A 37 -4.20 51.55 -13.39
N ALA A 38 -4.42 50.32 -12.95
CA ALA A 38 -5.76 49.75 -12.77
C ALA A 38 -5.64 48.69 -11.67
N ALA A 39 -6.36 48.88 -10.57
CA ALA A 39 -6.53 47.85 -9.54
C ALA A 39 -7.35 46.69 -10.12
N ALA A 40 -6.72 45.91 -11.00
CA ALA A 40 -7.16 44.58 -11.32
C ALA A 40 -6.92 43.71 -10.07
N PRO A 41 -7.83 42.78 -9.74
CA PRO A 41 -7.54 41.78 -8.71
C PRO A 41 -6.20 41.13 -9.05
N HIS A 42 -5.28 41.12 -8.10
CA HIS A 42 -3.97 40.53 -8.31
C HIS A 42 -4.22 39.07 -8.75
N PRO A 43 -3.60 38.58 -9.84
CA PRO A 43 -3.67 37.16 -10.21
C PRO A 43 -3.13 36.24 -9.09
N SER A 44 -2.52 36.82 -8.07
CA SER A 44 -2.12 36.21 -6.80
C SER A 44 -3.29 35.75 -5.90
N ASP A 45 -4.51 36.30 -6.05
CA ASP A 45 -5.68 35.92 -5.25
C ASP A 45 -6.40 34.68 -5.79
N ILE A 46 -6.03 34.22 -7.00
CA ILE A 46 -6.43 32.90 -7.48
C ILE A 46 -5.48 31.90 -6.82
N GLN A 47 -5.75 31.56 -5.56
CA GLN A 47 -5.20 30.34 -5.00
C GLN A 47 -5.68 29.20 -5.93
N PRO A 48 -4.79 28.41 -6.55
CA PRO A 48 -5.24 27.17 -7.15
C PRO A 48 -5.85 26.38 -6.00
N GLU A 49 -7.17 26.26 -5.99
CA GLU A 49 -7.87 25.29 -5.17
C GLU A 49 -7.14 23.99 -5.46
N VAL A 50 -6.36 23.52 -4.48
CA VAL A 50 -5.54 22.32 -4.62
C VAL A 50 -6.55 21.20 -4.80
N ALA A 51 -6.90 20.93 -6.05
CA ALA A 51 -7.83 19.89 -6.42
C ALA A 51 -7.31 18.64 -5.73
N LYS A 52 -8.08 18.12 -4.75
CA LYS A 52 -7.74 16.89 -4.04
C LYS A 52 -7.34 15.88 -5.10
N LYS A 53 -6.06 15.54 -5.17
CA LYS A 53 -5.54 14.65 -6.20
C LYS A 53 -6.19 13.29 -5.96
N VAL A 54 -7.26 13.02 -6.68
CA VAL A 54 -7.92 11.72 -6.66
C VAL A 54 -6.91 10.73 -7.24
N SER A 55 -6.56 9.69 -6.48
CA SER A 55 -5.69 8.62 -6.96
C SER A 55 -6.23 8.06 -8.27
N SER A 56 -5.33 7.76 -9.21
CA SER A 56 -5.73 7.20 -10.50
C SER A 56 -6.38 5.82 -10.34
N ASP A 57 -7.21 5.38 -11.29
CA ASP A 57 -7.81 4.04 -11.28
C ASP A 57 -6.76 2.91 -11.17
N GLN A 58 -5.61 3.09 -11.81
CA GLN A 58 -4.49 2.14 -11.73
C GLN A 58 -3.94 2.06 -10.30
N GLU A 59 -3.75 3.20 -9.66
CA GLU A 59 -3.25 3.29 -8.28
C GLU A 59 -4.27 2.75 -7.28
N LEU A 60 -5.55 3.09 -7.45
CA LEU A 60 -6.65 2.57 -6.63
C LEU A 60 -6.73 1.04 -6.70
N LYS A 61 -6.68 0.47 -7.90
CA LYS A 61 -6.68 -0.98 -8.10
C LYS A 61 -5.45 -1.65 -7.50
N SER A 62 -4.28 -1.07 -7.73
CA SER A 62 -3.01 -1.57 -7.19
C SER A 62 -3.04 -1.61 -5.66
N ASN A 63 -3.47 -0.51 -5.04
CA ASN A 63 -3.59 -0.40 -3.59
C ASN A 63 -4.58 -1.40 -3.00
N LEU A 64 -5.74 -1.59 -3.65
CA LEU A 64 -6.71 -2.60 -3.24
C LEU A 64 -6.12 -4.00 -3.33
N THR A 65 -5.51 -4.35 -4.46
CA THR A 65 -4.93 -5.68 -4.72
C THR A 65 -3.83 -5.99 -3.71
N TYR A 66 -3.00 -5.00 -3.38
CA TYR A 66 -1.97 -5.11 -2.36
C TYR A 66 -2.58 -5.38 -0.98
N ALA A 67 -3.59 -4.61 -0.57
CA ALA A 67 -4.27 -4.81 0.71
C ALA A 67 -4.95 -6.19 0.80
N GLU A 68 -5.61 -6.65 -0.27
CA GLU A 68 -6.19 -7.99 -0.34
C GLU A 68 -5.12 -9.09 -0.21
N THR A 69 -3.95 -8.87 -0.78
CA THR A 69 -2.82 -9.81 -0.68
C THR A 69 -2.30 -9.91 0.74
N GLN A 70 -2.10 -8.77 1.42
CA GLN A 70 -1.66 -8.73 2.81
C GLN A 70 -2.65 -9.42 3.76
N VAL A 71 -3.96 -9.23 3.52
CA VAL A 71 -5.01 -9.96 4.26
C VAL A 71 -4.85 -11.47 4.05
N LYS A 72 -4.78 -11.95 2.81
CA LYS A 72 -4.66 -13.39 2.50
C LYS A 72 -3.37 -14.03 3.04
N GLU A 73 -2.26 -13.31 2.98
CA GLU A 73 -0.97 -13.78 3.53
C GLU A 73 -1.06 -13.91 5.05
N THR A 74 -1.67 -12.93 5.72
CA THR A 74 -1.85 -12.95 7.17
C THR A 74 -2.84 -14.01 7.61
N GLU A 75 -3.93 -14.23 6.86
CA GLU A 75 -4.88 -15.33 7.09
C GLU A 75 -4.18 -16.69 7.06
N LYS A 76 -3.34 -16.94 6.04
CA LYS A 76 -2.56 -18.18 5.94
C LYS A 76 -1.57 -18.33 7.09
N SER A 77 -0.87 -17.25 7.44
CA SER A 77 0.08 -17.24 8.56
C SER A 77 -0.63 -17.50 9.89
N LEU A 78 -1.79 -16.89 10.12
CA LEU A 78 -2.60 -17.10 11.32
C LEU A 78 -3.09 -18.54 11.42
N ALA A 79 -3.57 -19.12 10.32
CA ALA A 79 -4.00 -20.52 10.29
C ALA A 79 -2.84 -21.47 10.65
N GLN A 80 -1.64 -21.20 10.12
CA GLN A 80 -0.44 -21.97 10.44
C GLN A 80 -0.06 -21.84 11.92
N VAL A 81 0.07 -20.61 12.43
CA VAL A 81 0.46 -20.36 13.83
C VAL A 81 -0.58 -20.91 14.81
N THR A 82 -1.87 -20.85 14.48
CA THR A 82 -2.94 -21.44 15.29
C THR A 82 -2.83 -22.98 15.33
N SER A 83 -2.49 -23.61 14.20
CA SER A 83 -2.24 -25.05 14.13
C SER A 83 -1.00 -25.46 14.94
N ASP A 84 0.06 -24.66 14.87
CA ASP A 84 1.30 -24.92 15.60
C ASP A 84 1.12 -24.69 17.11
N HIS A 85 0.33 -23.68 17.52
CA HIS A 85 -0.05 -23.48 18.92
C HIS A 85 -0.80 -24.70 19.50
N LYS A 86 -1.75 -25.28 18.74
CA LYS A 86 -2.45 -26.52 19.14
C LYS A 86 -1.51 -27.71 19.33
N LYS A 87 -0.35 -27.70 18.68
CA LYS A 87 0.70 -28.73 18.82
C LYS A 87 1.76 -28.38 19.87
N GLY A 88 1.64 -27.22 20.54
CA GLY A 88 2.64 -26.70 21.47
C GLY A 88 3.93 -26.19 20.80
N GLN A 89 3.88 -25.90 19.50
CA GLN A 89 5.02 -25.46 18.67
C GLN A 89 5.06 -23.94 18.43
N ALA A 90 3.99 -23.24 18.79
CA ALA A 90 3.93 -21.78 18.80
C ALA A 90 3.32 -21.32 20.13
N SER A 91 3.60 -20.09 20.52
CA SER A 91 3.07 -19.44 21.73
C SER A 91 1.71 -18.78 21.48
N ALA A 92 0.97 -18.53 22.57
CA ALA A 92 -0.25 -17.73 22.52
C ALA A 92 0.02 -16.29 22.04
N ASP A 93 1.19 -15.73 22.37
CA ASP A 93 1.61 -14.39 21.94
C ASP A 93 1.81 -14.30 20.42
N GLU A 94 2.34 -15.37 19.81
CA GLU A 94 2.44 -15.45 18.35
C GLU A 94 1.07 -15.49 17.67
N VAL A 95 0.12 -16.25 18.23
CA VAL A 95 -1.28 -16.25 17.75
C VAL A 95 -1.88 -14.86 17.89
N ALA A 96 -1.73 -14.22 19.06
CA ALA A 96 -2.25 -12.88 19.33
C ALA A 96 -1.66 -11.83 18.36
N THR A 97 -0.36 -11.92 18.08
CA THR A 97 0.31 -11.04 17.11
C THR A 97 -0.29 -11.21 15.71
N ARG A 98 -0.54 -12.44 15.25
CA ARG A 98 -1.15 -12.68 13.93
C ARG A 98 -2.62 -12.25 13.87
N VAL A 99 -3.36 -12.39 14.98
CA VAL A 99 -4.71 -11.86 15.12
C VAL A 99 -4.71 -10.33 14.98
N GLN A 100 -3.81 -9.63 15.68
CA GLN A 100 -3.68 -8.18 15.58
C GLN A 100 -3.33 -7.74 14.16
N MET A 101 -2.30 -8.35 13.55
CA MET A 101 -1.90 -8.06 12.17
C MET A 101 -3.05 -8.26 11.17
N LEU A 102 -3.87 -9.30 11.35
CA LEU A 102 -5.03 -9.53 10.49
C LEU A 102 -6.07 -8.42 10.66
N GLY A 103 -6.32 -7.98 11.90
CA GLY A 103 -7.20 -6.84 12.19
C GLY A 103 -6.72 -5.53 11.53
N ASP A 104 -5.42 -5.25 11.61
CA ASP A 104 -4.81 -4.07 10.99
C ASP A 104 -4.93 -4.12 9.46
N ASN A 105 -4.64 -5.29 8.86
CA ASN A 105 -4.76 -5.48 7.40
C ASN A 105 -6.21 -5.41 6.91
N ILE A 106 -7.19 -5.89 7.69
CA ILE A 106 -8.61 -5.71 7.41
C ILE A 106 -8.99 -4.23 7.40
N SER A 107 -8.47 -3.46 8.36
CA SER A 107 -8.73 -2.02 8.46
C SER A 107 -8.12 -1.27 7.27
N ALA A 108 -6.88 -1.59 6.92
CA ALA A 108 -6.23 -1.04 5.74
C ALA A 108 -6.99 -1.37 4.44
N LEU A 109 -7.50 -2.60 4.29
CA LEU A 109 -8.34 -3.00 3.16
C LEU A 109 -9.65 -2.17 3.10
N ASP A 110 -10.29 -1.93 4.25
CA ASP A 110 -11.48 -1.10 4.34
C ASP A 110 -11.21 0.34 3.88
N ASP A 111 -10.08 0.91 4.26
CA ASP A 111 -9.68 2.24 3.82
C ASP A 111 -9.46 2.30 2.30
N LYS A 112 -8.92 1.25 1.69
CA LYS A 112 -8.78 1.19 0.21
C LYS A 112 -10.13 1.06 -0.48
N ILE A 113 -11.07 0.29 0.08
CA ILE A 113 -12.44 0.20 -0.43
C ILE A 113 -13.12 1.57 -0.37
N LYS A 114 -13.03 2.27 0.76
CA LYS A 114 -13.57 3.63 0.94
C LYS A 114 -12.95 4.64 -0.02
N ALA A 115 -11.65 4.54 -0.27
CA ALA A 115 -10.97 5.40 -1.25
C ALA A 115 -11.53 5.20 -2.67
N ILE A 116 -11.86 3.95 -3.05
CA ILE A 116 -12.52 3.65 -4.33
C ILE A 116 -13.98 4.16 -4.33
N GLU A 117 -14.70 4.01 -3.22
CA GLU A 117 -16.08 4.53 -3.09
C GLU A 117 -16.15 6.06 -3.21
N ALA A 118 -15.11 6.77 -2.75
CA ALA A 118 -15.00 8.22 -2.85
C ALA A 118 -14.49 8.72 -4.21
N ALA A 119 -13.96 7.84 -5.06
CA ALA A 119 -13.49 8.20 -6.40
C ALA A 119 -14.66 8.42 -7.38
N PRO A 120 -14.45 9.19 -8.48
CA PRO A 120 -15.44 9.32 -9.54
C PRO A 120 -15.88 7.95 -10.07
N LYS A 121 -17.19 7.70 -10.08
CA LYS A 121 -17.74 6.36 -10.37
C LYS A 121 -17.27 5.82 -11.73
N SER A 122 -16.61 4.67 -11.68
CA SER A 122 -16.25 3.86 -12.85
C SER A 122 -16.99 2.52 -12.82
N SER A 123 -17.26 1.93 -13.99
CA SER A 123 -17.87 0.60 -14.11
C SER A 123 -17.00 -0.48 -13.46
N ALA A 124 -15.67 -0.28 -13.45
CA ALA A 124 -14.73 -1.20 -12.81
C ALA A 124 -14.78 -1.14 -11.28
N HIS A 125 -15.05 0.02 -10.68
CA HIS A 125 -15.04 0.22 -9.23
C HIS A 125 -16.06 -0.66 -8.52
N SER A 126 -17.25 -0.83 -9.10
CA SER A 126 -18.30 -1.67 -8.50
C SER A 126 -17.85 -3.12 -8.32
N LYS A 127 -17.07 -3.64 -9.29
CA LYS A 127 -16.50 -4.99 -9.21
C LYS A 127 -15.43 -5.06 -8.12
N TRP A 128 -14.48 -4.12 -8.11
CA TRP A 128 -13.39 -4.06 -7.13
C TRP A 128 -13.91 -3.92 -5.70
N ILE A 129 -14.90 -3.04 -5.47
CA ILE A 129 -15.53 -2.86 -4.16
C ILE A 129 -16.21 -4.16 -3.71
N LYS A 130 -16.90 -4.87 -4.61
CA LYS A 130 -17.56 -6.15 -4.29
C LYS A 130 -16.54 -7.23 -3.91
N GLU A 131 -15.46 -7.34 -4.67
CA GLU A 131 -14.37 -8.28 -4.41
C GLU A 131 -13.68 -7.97 -3.06
N GLY A 132 -13.30 -6.71 -2.84
CA GLY A 132 -12.69 -6.26 -1.58
C GLY A 132 -13.60 -6.48 -0.37
N LYS A 133 -14.91 -6.18 -0.49
CA LYS A 133 -15.88 -6.44 0.59
C LYS A 133 -16.04 -7.94 0.88
N ALA A 134 -15.98 -8.79 -0.13
CA ALA A 134 -16.02 -10.24 0.05
C ALA A 134 -14.76 -10.74 0.79
N THR A 135 -13.57 -10.27 0.41
CA THR A 135 -12.32 -10.57 1.13
C THR A 135 -12.37 -10.08 2.58
N LYS A 136 -12.81 -8.84 2.81
CA LYS A 136 -13.03 -8.30 4.16
C LYS A 136 -13.97 -9.16 5.00
N ALA A 137 -15.08 -9.63 4.43
CA ALA A 137 -16.06 -10.44 5.15
C ALA A 137 -15.49 -11.81 5.57
N ILE A 138 -14.74 -12.46 4.67
CA ILE A 138 -14.05 -13.73 4.96
C ILE A 138 -13.00 -13.52 6.05
N ALA A 139 -12.16 -12.51 5.92
CA ALA A 139 -11.11 -12.18 6.87
C ALA A 139 -11.67 -11.90 8.28
N ASN A 140 -12.78 -11.15 8.37
CA ASN A 140 -13.46 -10.90 9.64
C ASN A 140 -14.01 -12.18 10.29
N LYS A 141 -14.48 -13.14 9.49
CA LYS A 141 -14.91 -14.44 10.02
C LYS A 141 -13.74 -15.23 10.59
N ILE A 142 -12.61 -15.25 9.89
CA ILE A 142 -11.37 -15.90 10.35
C ILE A 142 -10.87 -15.23 11.64
N LEU A 143 -10.81 -13.90 11.66
CA LEU A 143 -10.39 -13.12 12.83
C LEU A 143 -11.22 -13.46 14.07
N LYS A 144 -12.56 -13.46 13.95
CA LYS A 144 -13.46 -13.79 15.07
C LYS A 144 -13.26 -15.21 15.57
N ASN A 145 -13.08 -16.16 14.65
CA ASN A 145 -12.82 -17.56 15.03
C ASN A 145 -11.48 -17.69 15.78
N ALA A 146 -10.42 -17.06 15.28
CA ALA A 146 -9.11 -17.11 15.94
C ALA A 146 -9.11 -16.41 17.31
N GLN A 147 -9.83 -15.30 17.45
CA GLN A 147 -10.02 -14.64 18.75
C GLN A 147 -10.76 -15.53 19.75
N ALA A 148 -11.77 -16.28 19.29
CA ALA A 148 -12.49 -17.23 20.15
C ALA A 148 -11.61 -18.42 20.57
N GLU A 149 -10.68 -18.84 19.72
CA GLU A 149 -9.72 -19.91 20.04
C GLU A 149 -8.58 -19.44 20.95
N ALA A 150 -8.14 -18.19 20.86
CA ALA A 150 -7.07 -17.63 21.69
C ALA A 150 -7.52 -17.25 23.11
N GLY A 151 -8.83 -17.12 23.34
CA GLY A 151 -9.42 -16.83 24.66
C GLY A 151 -9.82 -18.06 25.48
N GLN A 152 -9.53 -19.27 25.00
CA GLN A 152 -9.72 -20.54 25.71
C GLN A 152 -8.38 -21.06 26.23
#